data_AF-A0A3M2AZT9-F1
#
_entry.id   AF-A0A3M2AZT9-F1
#
_cell.length_a   1.000
_cell.length_b   1.000
_cell.length_c   1.000
_cell.angle_alpha   90.00
_cell.angle_beta   90.00
_cell.angle_gamma   90.00
#
_symmetry.space_group_name_H-M   'P 1'
#
loop_
_entity.id
_entity.type
_entity.pdbx_description
1 polymer ?
#
loop_
_entity_poly.entity_id
_entity_poly.type
_entity_poly.pdbx_seq_one_letter_code
_entity_poly.pdbx_strand_id
1 'polypeptide(L)'
;MMRSQVLSAHIAREHTASSTDPGLLFEYSLKGVMLAGFLELVLYRLISRLGMHFSKLTENSEAIRLTFKTLASVGFLLLNLTSLLLFLMIGLMLIHKLRQTAWTSRFDPWTIPALSLLVLITVVYLIFPPAMLGSVVYNVIAFVVFSILVIEYMVVHRQWSQRLMVGCFFLGICGWLYYQTMSTSYGLLGIVTPPPLVHEFNRLGEALMVVASILVFWAYGTTSFFTRNKIQRRRAVIFAMSGGSIFILLLFLDYFLSLYSPQVAESVRKAGQGIGWIFQMGMGYTFYLPFALYVTGLLCWGYTVVKLILIGRLAGYGLGLMFIAGYALQLSHLTLMVAAGLMLLTLDKRGTLGKLRERGHVQEGAVLASATPAMGSAGQ
;
A
#
# COMPACT_ATOMS: atom_id res chain seq x y z
N MET A 1 22.33 6.03 50.34
CA MET A 1 22.41 6.79 49.07
C MET A 1 22.37 5.91 47.82
N MET A 2 23.10 4.79 47.72
CA MET A 2 23.04 3.90 46.53
C MET A 2 21.66 3.30 46.22
N ARG A 3 20.83 3.03 47.23
CA ARG A 3 19.50 2.38 47.04
C ARG A 3 18.45 3.31 46.37
N SER A 4 18.55 4.63 46.53
CA SER A 4 17.62 5.56 45.86
C SER A 4 17.99 5.84 44.41
N GLN A 5 19.29 5.75 44.06
CA GLN A 5 19.75 5.84 42.67
C GLN A 5 19.35 4.62 41.84
N VAL A 6 19.36 3.42 42.43
CA VAL A 6 18.89 2.20 41.75
C VAL A 6 17.38 2.23 41.56
N LEU A 7 16.60 2.70 42.56
CA LEU A 7 15.15 2.82 42.45
C LEU A 7 14.72 3.87 41.42
N SER A 8 15.39 5.02 41.38
CA SER A 8 15.15 6.07 40.37
C SER A 8 15.59 5.64 38.97
N ALA A 9 16.67 4.86 38.84
CA ALA A 9 17.05 4.23 37.58
C ALA A 9 16.06 3.14 37.14
N HIS A 10 15.43 2.43 38.07
CA HIS A 10 14.42 1.41 37.76
C HIS A 10 13.10 2.04 37.32
N ILE A 11 12.64 3.11 37.99
CA ILE A 11 11.45 3.88 37.63
C ILE A 11 11.66 4.64 36.30
N ALA A 12 12.85 5.16 36.05
CA ALA A 12 13.20 5.75 34.75
C ALA A 12 13.28 4.69 33.62
N ARG A 13 13.66 3.44 33.94
CA ARG A 13 13.64 2.31 32.99
C ARG A 13 12.23 1.79 32.72
N GLU A 14 11.34 1.77 33.70
CA GLU A 14 9.92 1.42 33.51
C GLU A 14 9.18 2.46 32.65
N HIS A 15 9.40 3.75 32.89
CA HIS A 15 8.79 4.81 32.08
C HIS A 15 9.32 4.87 30.64
N THR A 16 10.53 4.37 30.39
CA THR A 16 11.08 4.27 29.03
C THR A 16 10.66 2.98 28.33
N ALA A 17 10.48 1.87 29.06
CA ALA A 17 10.05 0.58 28.50
C ALA A 17 8.57 0.55 28.09
N SER A 18 7.68 1.23 28.82
CA SER A 18 6.25 1.33 28.46
C SER A 18 5.97 2.04 27.12
N SER A 19 6.99 2.70 26.56
CA SER A 19 6.87 3.64 25.46
C SER A 19 7.41 3.12 24.11
N THR A 20 8.00 1.92 24.09
CA THR A 20 8.72 1.38 22.92
C THR A 20 7.90 0.40 22.07
N ASP A 21 6.74 -0.04 22.54
CA ASP A 21 5.86 -0.91 21.77
C ASP A 21 4.97 -0.09 20.82
N PRO A 22 4.91 -0.42 19.52
CA PRO A 22 3.84 0.08 18.68
C PRO A 22 2.53 -0.43 19.28
N GLY A 23 1.81 0.45 19.98
CA GLY A 23 0.68 0.07 20.80
C GLY A 23 -0.34 -0.78 20.03
N LEU A 24 -1.06 -1.66 20.73
CA LEU A 24 -2.10 -2.53 20.17
C LEU A 24 -3.05 -1.80 19.19
N LEU A 25 -3.36 -0.53 19.48
CA LEU A 25 -4.16 0.35 18.62
C LEU A 25 -3.57 0.52 17.22
N PHE A 26 -2.25 0.62 17.07
CA PHE A 26 -1.58 0.74 15.77
C PHE A 26 -1.73 -0.56 14.97
N GLU A 27 -1.53 -1.72 15.59
CA GLU A 27 -1.64 -3.02 14.90
C GLU A 27 -3.09 -3.29 14.45
N TYR A 28 -4.07 -3.04 15.33
CA TYR A 28 -5.48 -3.19 14.98
C TYR A 28 -5.93 -2.19 13.92
N SER A 29 -5.47 -0.93 14.01
CA SER A 29 -5.75 0.06 12.98
C SER A 29 -5.17 -0.36 11.62
N LEU A 30 -3.91 -0.82 11.58
CA LEU A 30 -3.25 -1.26 10.36
C LEU A 30 -3.98 -2.44 9.68
N LYS A 31 -4.35 -3.47 10.47
CA LYS A 31 -5.13 -4.61 9.97
C LYS A 31 -6.53 -4.17 9.53
N GLY A 32 -7.15 -3.26 10.28
CA GLY A 32 -8.44 -2.67 9.97
C GLY A 32 -8.45 -1.91 8.64
N VAL A 33 -7.47 -1.01 8.42
CA VAL A 33 -7.33 -0.27 7.15
C VAL A 33 -7.13 -1.24 5.99
N MET A 34 -6.30 -2.28 6.15
CA MET A 34 -6.07 -3.26 5.09
C MET A 34 -7.34 -4.03 4.72
N LEU A 35 -8.10 -4.50 5.71
CA LEU A 35 -9.32 -5.25 5.48
C LEU A 35 -10.42 -4.34 4.89
N ALA A 36 -10.66 -3.19 5.53
CA ALA A 36 -11.68 -2.24 5.11
C ALA A 36 -11.38 -1.66 3.72
N GLY A 37 -10.11 -1.31 3.45
CA GLY A 37 -9.68 -0.80 2.16
C GLY A 37 -9.76 -1.84 1.05
N PHE A 38 -9.42 -3.11 1.33
CA PHE A 38 -9.60 -4.19 0.36
C PHE A 38 -11.09 -4.42 0.05
N LEU A 39 -11.95 -4.44 1.08
CA LEU A 39 -13.39 -4.56 0.89
C LEU A 39 -13.98 -3.34 0.18
N GLU A 40 -13.49 -2.13 0.43
CA GLU A 40 -13.87 -0.91 -0.30
C GLU A 40 -13.51 -1.03 -1.79
N LEU A 41 -12.30 -1.47 -2.11
CA LEU A 41 -11.88 -1.69 -3.50
C LEU A 41 -12.82 -2.67 -4.22
N VAL A 42 -13.23 -3.76 -3.56
CA VAL A 42 -14.13 -4.78 -4.13
C VAL A 42 -15.59 -4.31 -4.17
N LEU A 43 -16.13 -3.79 -3.08
CA LEU A 43 -17.56 -3.49 -2.94
C LEU A 43 -17.95 -2.11 -3.46
N TYR A 44 -17.07 -1.12 -3.32
CA TYR A 44 -17.34 0.21 -3.83
C TYR A 44 -16.87 0.34 -5.28
N ARG A 45 -15.56 0.23 -5.54
CA ARG A 45 -15.02 0.57 -6.87
C ARG A 45 -15.38 -0.43 -7.95
N LEU A 46 -15.29 -1.73 -7.65
CA LEU A 46 -15.55 -2.76 -8.64
C LEU A 46 -17.05 -2.90 -8.91
N ILE A 47 -17.88 -3.02 -7.87
CA ILE A 47 -19.33 -3.20 -8.03
C ILE A 47 -20.06 -1.93 -8.51
N SER A 48 -19.69 -0.74 -8.03
CA SER A 48 -20.33 0.51 -8.50
C SER A 48 -20.15 0.70 -10.01
N ARG A 49 -18.98 0.35 -10.54
CA ARG A 49 -18.71 0.44 -11.98
C ARG A 49 -19.33 -0.71 -12.78
N LEU A 50 -19.42 -1.93 -12.22
CA LEU A 50 -20.27 -2.98 -12.80
C LEU A 50 -21.71 -2.48 -12.95
N GLY A 51 -22.25 -1.79 -11.95
CA GLY A 51 -23.58 -1.18 -12.00
C GLY A 51 -23.80 -0.22 -13.19
N MET A 52 -22.78 0.55 -13.59
CA MET A 52 -22.87 1.45 -14.76
C MET A 52 -23.02 0.71 -16.09
N HIS A 53 -22.39 -0.45 -16.23
CA HIS A 53 -22.44 -1.27 -17.45
C HIS A 53 -23.60 -2.27 -17.45
N PHE A 54 -24.03 -2.72 -16.28
CA PHE A 54 -25.23 -3.51 -16.09
C PHE A 54 -26.51 -2.67 -16.02
N SER A 55 -26.43 -1.35 -16.27
CA SER A 55 -27.58 -0.43 -16.30
C SER A 55 -28.77 -0.95 -17.12
N LYS A 56 -28.49 -1.61 -18.25
CA LYS A 56 -29.53 -2.25 -19.10
C LYS A 56 -30.14 -3.53 -18.52
N LEU A 57 -29.42 -4.23 -17.65
CA LEU A 57 -29.88 -5.44 -16.95
C LEU A 57 -30.60 -5.09 -15.63
N THR A 58 -30.23 -3.98 -14.98
CA THR A 58 -30.92 -3.45 -13.80
C THR A 58 -32.28 -2.83 -14.11
N GLU A 59 -32.54 -2.41 -15.35
CA GLU A 59 -33.88 -1.99 -15.80
C GLU A 59 -34.87 -3.17 -15.86
N ASN A 60 -34.38 -4.38 -16.15
CA ASN A 60 -35.20 -5.57 -16.34
C ASN A 60 -35.47 -6.36 -15.05
N SER A 61 -34.76 -6.07 -13.94
CA SER A 61 -34.95 -6.78 -12.68
C SER A 61 -34.72 -5.89 -11.47
N GLU A 62 -35.80 -5.64 -10.72
CA GLU A 62 -35.80 -4.83 -9.50
C GLU A 62 -34.91 -5.42 -8.39
N ALA A 63 -34.78 -6.76 -8.34
CA ALA A 63 -33.90 -7.46 -7.40
C ALA A 63 -32.42 -7.14 -7.64
N ILE A 64 -32.01 -7.04 -8.90
CA ILE A 64 -30.61 -6.70 -9.27
C ILE A 64 -30.33 -5.24 -8.86
N ARG A 65 -31.29 -4.33 -9.10
CA ARG A 65 -31.18 -2.91 -8.70
C ARG A 65 -31.02 -2.74 -7.20
N LEU A 66 -31.85 -3.45 -6.40
CA LEU A 66 -31.74 -3.43 -4.94
C LEU A 66 -30.38 -3.95 -4.46
N THR A 67 -29.90 -5.05 -5.04
CA THR A 67 -28.60 -5.65 -4.69
C THR A 67 -27.45 -4.69 -4.96
N PHE A 68 -27.40 -4.05 -6.13
CA PHE A 68 -26.36 -3.06 -6.45
C PHE A 68 -26.42 -1.85 -5.53
N LYS A 69 -27.63 -1.35 -5.20
CA LYS A 69 -27.81 -0.23 -4.28
C LYS A 69 -27.31 -0.57 -2.87
N THR A 70 -27.63 -1.77 -2.37
CA THR A 70 -27.13 -2.23 -1.06
C THR A 70 -25.61 -2.40 -1.04
N LEU A 71 -25.03 -3.03 -2.06
CA LEU A 71 -23.58 -3.21 -2.16
C LEU A 71 -22.84 -1.87 -2.27
N ALA A 72 -23.37 -0.92 -3.07
CA ALA A 72 -22.79 0.41 -3.18
C ALA A 72 -22.86 1.19 -1.86
N SER A 73 -23.96 1.06 -1.10
CA SER A 73 -24.10 1.69 0.23
C SER A 73 -23.11 1.10 1.24
N VAL A 74 -22.94 -0.22 1.26
CA VAL A 74 -21.91 -0.88 2.09
C VAL A 74 -20.51 -0.44 1.66
N GLY A 75 -20.25 -0.36 0.36
CA GLY A 75 -19.00 0.16 -0.19
C GLY A 75 -18.70 1.60 0.25
N PHE A 76 -19.70 2.48 0.23
CA PHE A 76 -19.56 3.86 0.70
C PHE A 76 -19.28 3.94 2.21
N LEU A 77 -19.92 3.09 3.02
CA LEU A 77 -19.63 2.99 4.45
C LEU A 77 -18.17 2.53 4.67
N LEU A 78 -17.71 1.55 3.91
CA LEU A 78 -16.33 1.05 3.96
C LEU A 78 -15.31 2.12 3.54
N LEU A 79 -15.63 2.96 2.56
CA LEU A 79 -14.80 4.10 2.17
C LEU A 79 -14.61 5.07 3.33
N ASN A 80 -15.69 5.45 4.01
CA ASN A 80 -15.61 6.34 5.17
C ASN A 80 -14.85 5.70 6.34
N LEU A 81 -15.11 4.42 6.63
CA LEU A 81 -14.39 3.68 7.66
C LEU A 81 -12.89 3.59 7.36
N THR A 82 -12.53 3.29 6.11
CA THR A 82 -11.13 3.22 5.67
C THR A 82 -10.44 4.56 5.82
N SER A 83 -11.11 5.65 5.44
CA SER A 83 -10.60 7.01 5.61
C SER A 83 -10.34 7.33 7.09
N LEU A 84 -11.30 7.05 7.97
CA LEU A 84 -11.17 7.29 9.42
C LEU A 84 -10.02 6.49 10.03
N LEU A 85 -9.95 5.20 9.72
CA LEU A 85 -8.87 4.33 10.21
C LEU A 85 -7.51 4.77 9.67
N LEU A 86 -7.43 5.24 8.43
CA LEU A 86 -6.21 5.75 7.82
C LEU A 86 -5.73 7.04 8.51
N PHE A 87 -6.63 7.98 8.78
CA PHE A 87 -6.31 9.19 9.55
C PHE A 87 -5.81 8.83 10.96
N LEU A 88 -6.49 7.90 11.64
CA LEU A 88 -6.06 7.40 12.94
C LEU A 88 -4.66 6.78 12.87
N MET A 89 -4.40 5.93 11.87
CA MET A 89 -3.12 5.26 11.69
C MET A 89 -1.99 6.26 11.42
N ILE A 90 -2.17 7.20 10.49
CA ILE A 90 -1.17 8.24 10.18
C ILE A 90 -0.94 9.15 11.40
N GLY A 91 -2.01 9.53 12.11
CA GLY A 91 -1.91 10.31 13.35
C GLY A 91 -1.09 9.61 14.41
N LEU A 92 -1.33 8.31 14.63
CA LEU A 92 -0.50 7.50 15.53
C LEU A 92 0.96 7.47 15.06
N MET A 93 1.24 7.24 13.77
CA MET A 93 2.61 7.22 13.24
C MET A 93 3.33 8.56 13.45
N LEU A 94 2.64 9.68 13.23
CA LEU A 94 3.16 11.03 13.44
C LEU A 94 3.48 11.28 14.91
N ILE A 95 2.59 10.91 15.83
CA ILE A 95 2.81 11.04 17.28
C ILE A 95 4.03 10.23 17.73
N HIS A 96 4.19 9.00 17.24
CA HIS A 96 5.33 8.16 17.58
C HIS A 96 6.66 8.72 17.02
N LYS A 97 6.63 9.32 15.82
CA LYS A 97 7.79 10.03 15.26
C LYS A 97 8.12 11.31 16.04
N LEU A 98 7.10 12.11 16.42
CA LEU A 98 7.24 13.33 17.21
C LEU A 98 7.83 13.07 18.60
N ARG A 99 7.39 12.00 19.28
CA ARG A 99 7.87 11.62 20.62
C ARG A 99 9.24 10.91 20.62
N GLN A 100 9.86 10.75 19.45
CA GLN A 100 11.18 10.12 19.24
C GLN A 100 11.35 8.72 19.87
N THR A 101 10.25 8.02 20.14
CA THR A 101 10.25 6.94 21.14
C THR A 101 10.67 5.59 20.58
N ALA A 102 10.48 5.37 19.28
CA ALA A 102 10.87 4.11 18.61
C ALA A 102 11.28 4.29 17.12
N TRP A 103 10.79 5.34 16.44
CA TRP A 103 10.80 5.47 14.98
C TRP A 103 11.55 6.69 14.45
N THR A 104 12.73 6.98 15.00
CA THR A 104 13.55 8.13 14.60
C THR A 104 14.28 7.91 13.27
N SER A 105 14.11 8.81 12.32
CA SER A 105 14.79 8.83 11.02
C SER A 105 15.46 10.19 10.79
N ARG A 106 16.56 10.19 10.02
CA ARG A 106 17.30 11.41 9.68
C ARG A 106 16.44 12.44 8.93
N PHE A 107 15.38 11.97 8.26
CA PHE A 107 14.46 12.82 7.48
C PHE A 107 13.18 13.19 8.25
N ASP A 108 13.06 12.86 9.53
CA ASP A 108 11.90 13.24 10.34
C ASP A 108 11.62 14.75 10.38
N PRO A 109 12.63 15.66 10.43
CA PRO A 109 12.38 17.10 10.40
C PRO A 109 11.67 17.59 9.13
N TRP A 110 11.77 16.84 8.03
CA TRP A 110 11.13 17.16 6.75
C TRP A 110 9.84 16.38 6.55
N THR A 111 9.83 15.11 6.96
CA THR A 111 8.72 14.18 6.75
C THR A 111 7.52 14.54 7.62
N ILE A 112 7.74 14.88 8.89
CA ILE A 112 6.67 15.23 9.84
C ILE A 112 5.89 16.47 9.37
N PRO A 113 6.51 17.62 9.07
CA PRO A 113 5.74 18.80 8.65
C PRO A 113 5.09 18.60 7.28
N ALA A 114 5.79 17.98 6.31
CA ALA A 114 5.22 17.76 4.98
C ALA A 114 4.00 16.83 5.01
N LEU A 115 4.08 15.73 5.77
CA LEU A 115 2.95 14.81 5.91
C LEU A 115 1.81 15.43 6.72
N SER A 116 2.11 16.18 7.77
CA SER A 116 1.11 16.89 8.57
C SER A 116 0.37 17.94 7.72
N LEU A 117 1.10 18.64 6.84
CA LEU A 117 0.51 19.57 5.88
C LEU A 117 -0.41 18.85 4.89
N LEU A 118 0.02 17.71 4.34
CA LEU A 118 -0.83 16.92 3.43
C LEU A 118 -2.10 16.42 4.12
N VAL A 119 -2.00 15.95 5.37
CA VAL A 119 -3.14 15.53 6.19
C VAL A 119 -4.08 16.72 6.44
N LEU A 120 -3.53 17.87 6.86
CA LEU A 120 -4.31 19.07 7.13
C LEU A 120 -5.08 19.54 5.89
N ILE A 121 -4.43 19.62 4.73
CA ILE A 121 -5.07 20.01 3.48
C ILE A 121 -6.16 19.01 3.10
N THR A 122 -5.91 17.70 3.30
CA THR A 122 -6.93 16.69 3.04
C THR A 122 -8.16 16.93 3.91
N VAL A 123 -8.01 17.21 5.21
CA VAL A 123 -9.12 17.56 6.10
C VAL A 123 -9.84 18.84 5.67
N VAL A 124 -9.09 19.88 5.28
CA VAL A 124 -9.68 21.13 4.76
C VAL A 124 -10.52 20.83 3.52
N TYR A 125 -10.07 19.96 2.63
CA TYR A 125 -10.79 19.58 1.41
C TYR A 125 -12.02 18.69 1.62
N LEU A 126 -12.14 18.07 2.80
CA LEU A 126 -13.40 17.42 3.19
C LEU A 126 -14.51 18.45 3.46
N ILE A 127 -14.15 19.65 3.91
CA ILE A 127 -15.11 20.72 4.24
C ILE A 127 -15.31 21.66 3.04
N PHE A 128 -14.22 21.99 2.34
CA PHE A 128 -14.20 22.92 1.22
C PHE A 128 -13.76 22.20 -0.06
N PRO A 129 -14.65 21.94 -1.03
CA PRO A 129 -14.29 21.25 -2.26
C PRO A 129 -13.14 21.99 -2.97
N PRO A 130 -12.07 21.30 -3.39
CA PRO A 130 -10.94 21.97 -4.00
C PRO A 130 -11.34 22.51 -5.38
N ALA A 131 -11.18 23.81 -5.57
CA ALA A 131 -11.12 24.41 -6.89
C ALA A 131 -9.88 23.89 -7.66
N MET A 132 -9.84 24.10 -8.97
CA MET A 132 -8.74 23.62 -9.84
C MET A 132 -7.35 23.98 -9.27
N LEU A 133 -7.18 25.21 -8.77
CA LEU A 133 -5.94 25.66 -8.12
C LEU A 133 -5.59 24.83 -6.87
N GLY A 134 -6.59 24.54 -6.03
CA GLY A 134 -6.40 23.69 -4.85
C GLY A 134 -5.91 22.29 -5.21
N SER A 135 -6.46 21.69 -6.27
CA SER A 135 -5.99 20.38 -6.73
C SER A 135 -4.56 20.38 -7.26
N VAL A 136 -4.12 21.46 -7.93
CA VAL A 136 -2.72 21.62 -8.35
C VAL A 136 -1.80 21.72 -7.13
N VAL A 137 -2.13 22.56 -6.16
CA VAL A 137 -1.35 22.72 -4.91
C VAL A 137 -1.25 21.39 -4.17
N TYR A 138 -2.35 20.65 -4.06
CA TYR A 138 -2.37 19.33 -3.44
C TYR A 138 -1.42 18.34 -4.10
N ASN A 139 -1.43 18.26 -5.43
CA ASN A 139 -0.57 17.36 -6.18
C ASN A 139 0.91 17.70 -6.01
N VAL A 140 1.26 18.99 -5.98
CA VAL A 140 2.62 19.44 -5.72
C VAL A 140 3.07 19.04 -4.31
N ILE A 141 2.23 19.24 -3.30
CA ILE A 141 2.55 18.85 -1.92
C ILE A 141 2.66 17.32 -1.80
N ALA A 142 1.76 16.56 -2.41
CA ALA A 142 1.84 15.10 -2.47
C ALA A 142 3.15 14.64 -3.12
N PHE A 143 3.57 15.27 -4.23
CA PHE A 143 4.84 14.99 -4.88
C PHE A 143 6.04 15.24 -3.94
N VAL A 144 6.05 16.35 -3.20
CA VAL A 144 7.10 16.65 -2.21
C VAL A 144 7.13 15.59 -1.11
N VAL A 145 5.98 15.22 -0.55
CA VAL A 145 5.87 14.19 0.49
C VAL A 145 6.40 12.85 0.00
N PHE A 146 5.97 12.40 -1.19
CA PHE A 146 6.44 11.15 -1.77
C PHE A 146 7.94 11.19 -2.07
N SER A 147 8.46 12.30 -2.57
CA SER A 147 9.90 12.48 -2.82
C SER A 147 10.71 12.30 -1.53
N ILE A 148 10.29 12.93 -0.43
CA ILE A 148 10.96 12.81 0.87
C ILE A 148 10.93 11.35 1.37
N LEU A 149 9.75 10.71 1.33
CA LEU A 149 9.60 9.32 1.79
C LEU A 149 10.40 8.32 0.94
N VAL A 150 10.47 8.55 -0.38
CA VAL A 150 11.26 7.74 -1.30
C VAL A 150 12.75 7.93 -1.04
N ILE A 151 13.23 9.18 -0.88
CA ILE A 151 14.62 9.45 -0.54
C ILE A 151 14.99 8.78 0.79
N GLU A 152 14.14 8.91 1.81
CA GLU A 152 14.30 8.23 3.09
C GLU A 152 14.41 6.71 2.88
N TYR A 153 13.50 6.12 2.08
CA TYR A 153 13.54 4.69 1.77
C TYR A 153 14.84 4.27 1.08
N MET A 154 15.31 5.03 0.09
CA MET A 154 16.56 4.77 -0.63
C MET A 154 17.77 4.81 0.30
N VAL A 155 17.80 5.74 1.26
CA VAL A 155 18.89 5.84 2.23
C VAL A 155 18.85 4.68 3.24
N VAL A 156 17.66 4.30 3.71
CA VAL A 156 17.48 3.22 4.69
C VAL A 156 17.80 1.85 4.10
N HIS A 157 17.34 1.55 2.89
CA HIS A 157 17.51 0.26 2.23
C HIS A 157 18.74 0.26 1.33
N ARG A 158 19.69 -0.65 1.60
CA ARG A 158 20.95 -0.74 0.83
C ARG A 158 20.87 -1.71 -0.36
N GLN A 159 19.84 -2.55 -0.40
CA GLN A 159 19.65 -3.53 -1.49
C GLN A 159 19.17 -2.84 -2.76
N TRP A 160 19.83 -3.13 -3.88
CA TRP A 160 19.51 -2.54 -5.18
C TRP A 160 18.11 -2.91 -5.68
N SER A 161 17.67 -4.15 -5.46
CA SER A 161 16.33 -4.60 -5.86
C SER A 161 15.22 -3.79 -5.19
N GLN A 162 15.35 -3.51 -3.90
CA GLN A 162 14.43 -2.68 -3.13
C GLN A 162 14.41 -1.23 -3.60
N ARG A 163 15.59 -0.67 -3.92
CA ARG A 163 15.71 0.69 -4.45
C ARG A 163 15.10 0.82 -5.83
N LEU A 164 15.40 -0.11 -6.73
CA LEU A 164 14.80 -0.12 -8.07
C LEU A 164 13.29 -0.27 -7.99
N MET A 165 12.78 -1.13 -7.10
CA MET A 165 11.34 -1.30 -6.89
C MET A 165 10.64 0.00 -6.50
N VAL A 166 11.08 0.68 -5.43
CA VAL A 166 10.46 1.94 -4.99
C VAL A 166 10.72 3.07 -6.00
N GLY A 167 11.88 3.09 -6.66
CA GLY A 167 12.20 4.06 -7.70
C GLY A 167 11.26 3.96 -8.90
N CYS A 168 11.06 2.74 -9.44
CA CYS A 168 10.11 2.48 -10.52
C CYS A 168 8.67 2.81 -10.11
N PHE A 169 8.28 2.45 -8.88
CA PHE A 169 6.94 2.78 -8.36
C PHE A 169 6.73 4.31 -8.25
N PHE A 170 7.72 5.04 -7.73
CA PHE A 170 7.67 6.49 -7.62
C PHE A 170 7.61 7.17 -8.99
N LEU A 171 8.48 6.77 -9.93
CA LEU A 171 8.44 7.28 -11.30
C LEU A 171 7.10 6.98 -11.99
N GLY A 172 6.49 5.84 -11.69
CA GLY A 172 5.11 5.53 -12.03
C GLY A 172 4.18 6.64 -11.55
N ILE A 173 4.06 6.82 -10.23
CA ILE A 173 3.20 7.85 -9.63
C ILE A 173 3.47 9.25 -10.20
N CYS A 174 4.73 9.60 -10.47
CA CYS A 174 5.09 10.87 -11.10
C CYS A 174 4.45 11.03 -12.49
N GLY A 175 4.34 9.96 -13.28
CA GLY A 175 3.61 9.98 -14.56
C GLY A 175 2.14 10.34 -14.39
N TRP A 176 1.46 9.79 -13.38
CA TRP A 176 0.07 10.14 -13.06
C TRP A 176 -0.06 11.57 -12.52
N LEU A 177 0.78 11.96 -11.57
CA LEU A 177 0.77 13.31 -10.99
C LEU A 177 1.05 14.36 -12.07
N TYR A 178 1.94 14.08 -13.02
CA TYR A 178 2.18 14.92 -14.18
C TYR A 178 0.93 15.05 -15.04
N TYR A 179 0.28 13.92 -15.36
CA TYR A 179 -0.97 13.90 -16.13
C TYR A 179 -2.05 14.77 -15.48
N GLN A 180 -2.29 14.57 -14.18
CA GLN A 180 -3.33 15.28 -13.44
C GLN A 180 -2.99 16.77 -13.28
N THR A 181 -1.74 17.09 -12.94
CA THR A 181 -1.32 18.48 -12.72
C THR A 181 -1.34 19.29 -14.00
N MET A 182 -0.84 18.74 -15.11
CA MET A 182 -0.82 19.45 -16.40
C MET A 182 -2.23 19.62 -16.95
N SER A 183 -3.06 18.57 -16.89
CA SER A 183 -4.44 18.64 -17.38
C SER A 183 -5.26 19.69 -16.61
N THR A 184 -5.14 19.72 -15.28
CA THR A 184 -5.81 20.73 -14.46
C THR A 184 -5.23 22.12 -14.69
N SER A 185 -3.91 22.27 -14.82
CA SER A 185 -3.28 23.58 -15.05
C SER A 185 -3.68 24.18 -16.40
N TYR A 186 -3.75 23.37 -17.45
CA TYR A 186 -4.22 23.83 -18.76
C TYR A 186 -5.68 24.25 -18.72
N GLY A 187 -6.52 23.48 -18.02
CA GLY A 187 -7.92 23.86 -17.77
C GLY A 187 -8.05 25.16 -16.99
N LEU A 188 -7.17 25.40 -16.01
CA LEU A 188 -7.12 26.65 -15.24
C LEU A 188 -6.70 27.86 -16.08
N LEU A 189 -5.77 27.67 -17.01
CA LEU A 189 -5.28 28.70 -17.91
C LEU A 189 -6.20 28.92 -19.14
N GLY A 190 -7.28 28.14 -19.27
CA GLY A 190 -8.18 28.19 -20.43
C GLY A 190 -7.52 27.79 -21.75
N ILE A 191 -6.41 27.06 -21.68
CA ILE A 191 -5.65 26.62 -22.86
C ILE A 191 -6.37 25.40 -23.44
N VAL A 192 -6.93 25.55 -24.64
CA VAL A 192 -7.71 24.51 -25.34
C VAL A 192 -6.80 23.47 -26.01
N THR A 193 -5.51 23.76 -26.17
CA THR A 193 -4.57 22.79 -26.74
C THR A 193 -4.30 21.67 -25.73
N PRO A 194 -4.23 20.41 -26.18
CA PRO A 194 -3.88 19.31 -25.29
C PRO A 194 -2.44 19.49 -24.78
N PRO A 195 -2.19 19.30 -23.48
CA PRO A 195 -0.86 19.45 -22.93
C PRO A 195 0.12 18.45 -23.56
N PRO A 196 1.34 18.89 -23.93
CA PRO A 196 2.29 18.07 -24.67
C PRO A 196 2.74 16.87 -23.82
N LEU A 197 2.91 15.71 -24.47
CA LEU A 197 3.49 14.48 -23.90
C LEU A 197 2.73 13.86 -22.71
N VAL A 198 1.59 14.44 -22.28
CA VAL A 198 0.85 14.00 -21.09
C VAL A 198 0.38 12.54 -21.18
N HIS A 199 -0.09 12.11 -22.36
CA HIS A 199 -0.49 10.72 -22.56
C HIS A 199 0.70 9.75 -22.64
N GLU A 200 1.84 10.20 -23.16
CA GLU A 200 3.05 9.39 -23.28
C GLU A 200 3.71 9.16 -21.92
N PHE A 201 3.80 10.20 -21.09
CA PHE A 201 4.28 10.09 -19.72
C PHE A 201 3.36 9.20 -18.87
N ASN A 202 2.04 9.29 -19.07
CA ASN A 202 1.12 8.41 -18.37
C ASN A 202 1.28 6.95 -18.79
N ARG A 203 1.48 6.68 -20.10
CA ARG A 203 1.79 5.34 -20.63
C ARG A 203 3.08 4.77 -20.04
N LEU A 204 4.12 5.59 -19.99
CA LEU A 204 5.41 5.22 -19.42
C LEU A 204 5.30 4.97 -17.91
N GLY A 205 4.55 5.81 -17.19
CA GLY A 205 4.26 5.62 -15.77
C GLY A 205 3.56 4.29 -15.50
N GLU A 206 2.56 3.94 -16.29
CA GLU A 206 1.88 2.64 -16.21
C GLU A 206 2.82 1.46 -16.46
N ALA A 207 3.71 1.56 -17.46
CA ALA A 207 4.71 0.52 -17.71
C ALA A 207 5.69 0.36 -16.54
N LEU A 208 6.14 1.47 -15.95
CA LEU A 208 7.02 1.45 -14.79
C LEU A 208 6.35 0.83 -13.55
N MET A 209 5.03 0.96 -13.41
CA MET A 209 4.28 0.32 -12.32
C MET A 209 4.15 -1.19 -12.49
N VAL A 210 3.96 -1.67 -13.73
CA VAL A 210 4.01 -3.11 -14.03
C VAL A 210 5.41 -3.66 -13.75
N VAL A 211 6.45 -2.95 -14.16
CA VAL A 211 7.85 -3.30 -13.85
C VAL A 211 8.06 -3.29 -12.34
N ALA A 212 7.59 -2.27 -11.62
CA ALA A 212 7.68 -2.20 -10.17
C ALA A 212 7.05 -3.44 -9.52
N SER A 213 5.93 -3.92 -10.05
CA SER A 213 5.24 -5.12 -9.55
C SER A 213 6.08 -6.40 -9.66
N ILE A 214 6.81 -6.55 -10.77
CA ILE A 214 7.77 -7.65 -10.95
C ILE A 214 8.97 -7.45 -10.01
N LEU A 215 9.43 -6.21 -9.84
CA LEU A 215 10.52 -5.89 -8.91
C LEU A 215 10.13 -6.13 -7.44
N VAL A 216 8.86 -6.00 -7.05
CA VAL A 216 8.40 -6.38 -5.69
C VAL A 216 8.68 -7.86 -5.43
N PHE A 217 8.36 -8.71 -6.40
CA PHE A 217 8.65 -10.13 -6.34
C PHE A 217 10.15 -10.41 -6.21
N TRP A 218 10.99 -9.68 -6.93
CA TRP A 218 12.44 -9.81 -6.77
C TRP A 218 12.95 -9.29 -5.42
N ALA A 219 12.47 -8.14 -4.95
CA ALA A 219 12.94 -7.46 -3.75
C ALA A 219 12.51 -8.16 -2.45
N TYR A 220 11.25 -8.62 -2.37
CA TYR A 220 10.67 -9.19 -1.15
C TYR A 220 10.19 -10.63 -1.29
N GLY A 221 9.99 -11.10 -2.53
CA GLY A 221 9.52 -12.47 -2.79
C GLY A 221 10.50 -13.56 -2.37
N THR A 222 11.75 -13.23 -2.02
CA THR A 222 12.79 -14.20 -1.62
C THR A 222 12.82 -15.42 -2.54
N THR A 223 12.81 -15.13 -3.82
CA THR A 223 13.11 -16.06 -4.90
C THR A 223 14.30 -15.49 -5.64
N SER A 224 15.49 -15.65 -5.05
CA SER A 224 16.56 -15.97 -5.96
C SER A 224 16.17 -17.32 -6.59
N PHE A 225 16.21 -17.47 -7.92
CA PHE A 225 16.13 -18.80 -8.54
C PHE A 225 17.19 -19.77 -7.93
N PHE A 226 18.18 -19.20 -7.23
CA PHE A 226 19.26 -19.82 -6.48
C PHE A 226 19.03 -19.94 -4.94
N THR A 227 17.81 -19.88 -4.39
CA THR A 227 17.66 -20.18 -2.94
C THR A 227 17.82 -21.68 -2.66
N ARG A 228 18.50 -22.01 -1.55
CA ARG A 228 18.76 -23.40 -1.09
C ARG A 228 17.51 -24.08 -0.49
N ASN A 229 16.41 -23.34 -0.27
CA ASN A 229 15.21 -23.86 0.38
C ASN A 229 14.24 -24.48 -0.64
N LYS A 230 14.17 -25.82 -0.66
CA LYS A 230 13.38 -26.61 -1.62
C LYS A 230 11.88 -26.28 -1.62
N ILE A 231 11.30 -25.93 -0.47
CA ILE A 231 9.85 -25.65 -0.35
C ILE A 231 9.50 -24.30 -0.97
N GLN A 232 10.32 -23.28 -0.71
CA GLN A 232 10.12 -21.95 -1.30
C GLN A 232 10.36 -21.97 -2.81
N ARG A 233 11.39 -22.70 -3.28
CA ARG A 233 11.63 -22.90 -4.71
C ARG A 233 10.45 -23.60 -5.39
N ARG A 234 9.90 -24.66 -4.79
CA ARG A 234 8.74 -25.37 -5.35
C ARG A 234 7.51 -24.47 -5.45
N ARG A 235 7.21 -23.66 -4.43
CA ARG A 235 6.08 -22.71 -4.48
C ARG A 235 6.26 -21.61 -5.53
N ALA A 236 7.48 -21.07 -5.65
CA ALA A 236 7.81 -20.08 -6.67
C ALA A 236 7.76 -20.65 -8.10
N VAL A 237 8.27 -21.89 -8.29
CA VAL A 237 8.21 -22.58 -9.58
C VAL A 237 6.77 -22.94 -9.94
N ILE A 238 5.97 -23.43 -9.01
CA ILE A 238 4.55 -23.69 -9.25
C ILE A 238 3.83 -22.39 -9.63
N PHE A 239 4.14 -21.28 -8.95
CA PHE A 239 3.56 -19.97 -9.26
C PHE A 239 4.01 -19.41 -10.61
N ALA A 240 5.29 -19.53 -10.94
CA ALA A 240 5.84 -19.13 -12.22
C ALA A 240 5.33 -20.02 -13.36
N MET A 241 5.15 -21.32 -13.11
CA MET A 241 4.58 -22.26 -14.07
C MET A 241 3.08 -22.02 -14.25
N SER A 242 2.32 -21.76 -13.19
CA SER A 242 0.89 -21.48 -13.29
C SER A 242 0.64 -20.12 -13.93
N GLY A 243 1.36 -19.07 -13.50
CA GLY A 243 1.27 -17.73 -14.07
C GLY A 243 1.77 -17.70 -15.51
N GLY A 244 2.92 -18.33 -15.79
CA GLY A 244 3.48 -18.47 -17.13
C GLY A 244 2.61 -19.31 -18.06
N SER A 245 2.00 -20.40 -17.57
CA SER A 245 1.06 -21.19 -18.38
C SER A 245 -0.21 -20.41 -18.68
N ILE A 246 -0.77 -19.67 -17.71
CA ILE A 246 -1.94 -18.80 -17.97
C ILE A 246 -1.56 -17.68 -18.96
N PHE A 247 -0.37 -17.09 -18.83
CA PHE A 247 0.15 -16.06 -19.74
C PHE A 247 0.30 -16.59 -21.18
N ILE A 248 0.95 -17.75 -21.35
CA ILE A 248 1.15 -18.40 -22.65
C ILE A 248 -0.19 -18.85 -23.23
N LEU A 249 -1.08 -19.41 -22.40
CA LEU A 249 -2.42 -19.81 -22.82
C LEU A 249 -3.21 -18.60 -23.32
N LEU A 250 -3.18 -17.46 -22.60
CA LEU A 250 -3.87 -16.24 -23.03
C LEU A 250 -3.30 -15.67 -24.34
N LEU A 251 -1.98 -15.66 -24.52
CA LEU A 251 -1.35 -15.23 -25.78
C LEU A 251 -1.66 -16.17 -26.93
N PHE A 252 -1.59 -17.47 -26.68
CA PHE A 252 -1.87 -18.52 -27.67
C PHE A 252 -3.34 -18.47 -28.09
N LEU A 253 -4.25 -18.30 -27.12
CA LEU A 253 -5.69 -18.18 -27.35
C LEU A 253 -6.01 -16.89 -28.11
N ASP A 254 -5.35 -15.77 -27.82
CA ASP A 254 -5.49 -14.52 -28.57
C ASP A 254 -4.99 -14.64 -30.03
N TYR A 255 -3.84 -15.28 -30.22
CA TYR A 255 -3.26 -15.53 -31.55
C TYR A 255 -4.14 -16.46 -32.39
N PHE A 256 -4.54 -17.63 -31.86
CA PHE A 256 -5.36 -18.58 -32.59
C PHE A 256 -6.79 -18.08 -32.83
N LEU A 257 -7.39 -17.35 -31.89
CA LEU A 257 -8.69 -16.73 -32.11
C LEU A 257 -8.63 -15.68 -33.22
N SER A 258 -7.53 -14.93 -33.33
CA SER A 258 -7.36 -13.95 -34.41
C SER A 258 -7.26 -14.61 -35.80
N LEU A 259 -6.73 -15.84 -35.87
CA LEU A 259 -6.67 -16.67 -37.08
C LEU A 259 -8.00 -17.34 -37.41
N TYR A 260 -8.77 -17.76 -36.40
CA TYR A 260 -10.03 -18.49 -36.60
C TYR A 260 -11.18 -17.55 -36.98
N SER A 261 -11.40 -16.48 -36.22
CA SER A 261 -12.40 -15.47 -36.55
C SER A 261 -12.15 -14.18 -35.76
N PRO A 262 -11.96 -13.03 -36.42
CA PRO A 262 -11.62 -11.77 -35.74
C PRO A 262 -12.71 -11.31 -34.76
N GLN A 263 -13.98 -11.62 -35.02
CA GLN A 263 -15.11 -11.25 -34.17
C GLN A 263 -15.11 -11.98 -32.81
N VAL A 264 -14.77 -13.28 -32.80
CA VAL A 264 -14.70 -14.06 -31.54
C VAL A 264 -13.47 -13.62 -30.74
N ALA A 265 -12.34 -13.37 -31.40
CA ALA A 265 -11.16 -12.78 -30.76
C ALA A 265 -11.47 -11.44 -30.08
N GLU A 266 -12.21 -10.56 -30.76
CA GLU A 266 -12.63 -9.28 -30.21
C GLU A 266 -13.58 -9.44 -29.01
N SER A 267 -14.51 -10.40 -29.07
CA SER A 267 -15.41 -10.70 -27.94
C SER A 267 -14.67 -11.24 -26.71
N VAL A 268 -13.66 -12.10 -26.91
CA VAL A 268 -12.83 -12.64 -25.84
C VAL A 268 -11.89 -11.57 -25.28
N ARG A 269 -11.34 -10.69 -26.13
CA ARG A 269 -10.59 -9.50 -25.69
C ARG A 269 -11.47 -8.57 -24.84
N LYS A 270 -12.71 -8.32 -25.25
CA LYS A 270 -13.70 -7.55 -24.46
C LYS A 270 -14.07 -8.23 -23.14
N ALA A 271 -14.17 -9.57 -23.12
CA ALA A 271 -14.36 -10.31 -21.87
C ALA A 271 -13.13 -10.23 -20.95
N GLY A 272 -11.92 -10.31 -21.52
CA GLY A 272 -10.65 -10.11 -20.83
C GLY A 272 -10.47 -8.69 -20.28
N GLN A 273 -11.00 -7.68 -20.97
CA GLN A 273 -11.10 -6.32 -20.43
C GLN A 273 -11.91 -6.29 -19.12
N GLY A 274 -12.92 -7.16 -18.96
CA GLY A 274 -13.67 -7.31 -17.70
C GLY A 274 -12.79 -7.70 -16.51
N ILE A 275 -11.78 -8.56 -16.72
CA ILE A 275 -10.75 -8.88 -15.71
C ILE A 275 -9.76 -7.72 -15.57
N GLY A 276 -9.46 -7.03 -16.67
CA GLY A 276 -8.75 -5.76 -16.68
C GLY A 276 -9.37 -4.74 -15.73
N TRP A 277 -10.66 -4.74 -15.45
CA TRP A 277 -11.22 -3.73 -14.55
C TRP A 277 -10.65 -3.78 -13.12
N ILE A 278 -10.23 -4.95 -12.64
CA ILE A 278 -9.49 -5.08 -11.37
C ILE A 278 -8.18 -4.28 -11.42
N PHE A 279 -7.52 -4.28 -12.58
CA PHE A 279 -6.26 -3.57 -12.82
C PHE A 279 -6.47 -2.07 -13.03
N GLN A 280 -7.53 -1.66 -13.71
CA GLN A 280 -7.85 -0.24 -13.92
C GLN A 280 -8.38 0.42 -12.65
N MET A 281 -9.14 -0.30 -11.82
CA MET A 281 -9.74 0.24 -10.59
C MET A 281 -8.87 0.02 -9.35
N GLY A 282 -8.21 -1.13 -9.26
CA GLY A 282 -7.31 -1.45 -8.16
C GLY A 282 -5.96 -0.78 -8.33
N MET A 283 -5.34 -0.92 -9.50
CA MET A 283 -4.02 -0.33 -9.78
C MET A 283 -4.05 0.93 -10.64
N GLY A 284 -5.20 1.45 -11.10
CA GLY A 284 -5.26 2.70 -11.88
C GLY A 284 -4.78 2.60 -13.33
N TYR A 285 -4.65 1.39 -13.88
CA TYR A 285 -4.09 1.14 -15.21
C TYR A 285 -5.05 1.44 -16.36
N THR A 286 -4.53 1.97 -17.46
CA THR A 286 -5.28 2.32 -18.67
C THR A 286 -5.16 1.29 -19.81
N PHE A 287 -4.51 0.13 -19.55
CA PHE A 287 -4.33 -1.00 -20.48
C PHE A 287 -3.58 -0.67 -21.78
N TYR A 288 -2.52 0.12 -21.68
CA TYR A 288 -1.65 0.35 -22.84
C TYR A 288 -0.75 -0.84 -23.19
N LEU A 289 -0.48 -1.73 -22.22
CA LEU A 289 0.34 -2.93 -22.43
C LEU A 289 -0.51 -4.17 -22.74
N PRO A 290 0.11 -5.25 -23.24
CA PRO A 290 -0.57 -6.54 -23.34
C PRO A 290 -1.14 -6.98 -21.98
N PHE A 291 -2.42 -7.37 -21.97
CA PHE A 291 -3.16 -7.78 -20.76
C PHE A 291 -2.37 -8.76 -19.88
N ALA A 292 -1.67 -9.68 -20.51
CA ALA A 292 -0.90 -10.72 -19.85
C ALA A 292 0.26 -10.17 -18.97
N LEU A 293 0.85 -9.02 -19.31
CA LEU A 293 1.87 -8.37 -18.47
C LEU A 293 1.29 -7.85 -17.17
N TYR A 294 0.07 -7.29 -17.22
CA TYR A 294 -0.65 -6.88 -16.02
C TYR A 294 -0.94 -8.07 -15.13
N VAL A 295 -1.50 -9.16 -15.69
CA VAL A 295 -1.78 -10.40 -14.94
C VAL A 295 -0.51 -10.90 -14.23
N THR A 296 0.62 -10.90 -14.93
CA THR A 296 1.91 -11.28 -14.35
C THR A 296 2.31 -10.35 -13.21
N GLY A 297 2.19 -9.04 -13.39
CA GLY A 297 2.48 -8.04 -12.37
C GLY A 297 1.62 -8.21 -11.10
N LEU A 298 0.31 -8.39 -11.23
CA LEU A 298 -0.61 -8.61 -10.11
C LEU A 298 -0.31 -9.92 -9.39
N LEU A 299 -0.04 -10.98 -10.13
CA LEU A 299 0.34 -12.27 -9.54
C LEU A 299 1.60 -12.10 -8.69
N CYS A 300 2.66 -11.50 -9.26
CA CYS A 300 3.89 -11.19 -8.54
C CYS A 300 3.64 -10.35 -7.28
N TRP A 301 2.88 -9.25 -7.41
CA TRP A 301 2.55 -8.36 -6.31
C TRP A 301 1.73 -9.06 -5.23
N GLY A 302 0.61 -9.67 -5.60
CA GLY A 302 -0.31 -10.36 -4.69
C GLY A 302 0.36 -11.48 -3.91
N TYR A 303 1.17 -12.30 -4.58
CA TYR A 303 1.95 -13.33 -3.90
C TYR A 303 2.87 -12.74 -2.83
N THR A 304 3.61 -11.67 -3.16
CA THR A 304 4.50 -11.03 -2.18
C THR A 304 3.78 -10.39 -1.02
N VAL A 305 2.67 -9.70 -1.27
CA VAL A 305 1.86 -9.07 -0.22
C VAL A 305 1.33 -10.13 0.74
N VAL A 306 0.67 -11.17 0.22
CA VAL A 306 0.12 -12.26 1.04
C VAL A 306 1.23 -12.92 1.85
N LYS A 307 2.37 -13.24 1.21
CA LYS A 307 3.52 -13.83 1.90
C LYS A 307 4.02 -12.95 3.04
N LEU A 308 4.20 -11.65 2.81
CA LEU A 308 4.73 -10.73 3.81
C LEU A 308 3.75 -10.50 4.97
N ILE A 309 2.45 -10.42 4.69
CA ILE A 309 1.38 -10.32 5.70
C ILE A 309 1.34 -11.58 6.57
N LEU A 310 1.42 -12.77 5.96
CA LEU A 310 1.47 -14.05 6.69
C LEU A 310 2.71 -14.17 7.60
N ILE A 311 3.84 -13.58 7.20
CA ILE A 311 5.06 -13.50 8.01
C ILE A 311 4.94 -12.42 9.12
N GLY A 312 3.93 -11.55 9.06
CA GLY A 312 3.74 -10.44 9.99
C GLY A 312 4.71 -9.28 9.77
N ARG A 313 5.22 -9.11 8.55
CA ARG A 313 6.22 -8.09 8.21
C ARG A 313 5.55 -6.79 7.74
N LEU A 314 6.00 -5.64 8.25
CA LEU A 314 5.40 -4.33 7.99
C LEU A 314 5.40 -3.95 6.50
N ALA A 315 6.44 -4.35 5.74
CA ALA A 315 6.45 -4.16 4.29
C ALA A 315 5.24 -4.78 3.56
N GLY A 316 4.68 -5.88 4.07
CA GLY A 316 3.51 -6.51 3.47
C GLY A 316 2.26 -5.63 3.55
N TYR A 317 2.07 -4.99 4.70
CA TYR A 317 1.00 -4.02 4.89
C TYR A 317 1.25 -2.76 4.04
N GLY A 318 2.50 -2.28 3.97
CA GLY A 318 2.84 -1.13 3.14
C GLY A 318 2.55 -1.34 1.64
N LEU A 319 3.02 -2.46 1.08
CA LEU A 319 2.75 -2.85 -0.30
C LEU A 319 1.26 -3.13 -0.55
N GLY A 320 0.56 -3.67 0.45
CA GLY A 320 -0.89 -3.86 0.39
C GLY A 320 -1.66 -2.54 0.28
N LEU A 321 -1.33 -1.55 1.12
CA LEU A 321 -1.94 -0.22 1.08
C LEU A 321 -1.66 0.51 -0.24
N MET A 322 -0.43 0.42 -0.75
CA MET A 322 -0.07 0.98 -2.05
C MET A 322 -0.86 0.34 -3.20
N PHE A 323 -1.15 -0.95 -3.10
CA PHE A 323 -1.99 -1.65 -4.07
C PHE A 323 -3.46 -1.26 -3.99
N ILE A 324 -4.02 -1.13 -2.79
CA ILE A 324 -5.42 -0.73 -2.58
C ILE A 324 -5.64 0.73 -3.03
N ALA A 325 -4.66 1.60 -2.79
CA ALA A 325 -4.71 2.98 -3.24
C ALA A 325 -4.73 3.08 -4.76
N GLY A 326 -3.95 2.23 -5.44
CA GLY A 326 -3.76 2.24 -6.88
C GLY A 326 -2.86 3.37 -7.38
N TYR A 327 -2.56 3.35 -8.68
CA TYR A 327 -1.77 4.38 -9.37
C TYR A 327 -2.53 5.69 -9.56
N ALA A 328 -3.84 5.58 -9.83
CA ALA A 328 -4.70 6.71 -10.10
C ALA A 328 -5.09 7.39 -8.79
N LEU A 329 -4.16 8.15 -8.25
CA LEU A 329 -4.32 8.90 -7.02
C LEU A 329 -5.40 9.97 -7.20
N GLN A 330 -6.54 9.79 -6.52
CA GLN A 330 -7.54 10.84 -6.39
C GLN A 330 -7.21 11.70 -5.17
N LEU A 331 -7.55 13.00 -5.24
CA LEU A 331 -7.39 14.05 -4.22
C LEU A 331 -8.12 13.68 -2.90
N SER A 332 -7.63 12.70 -2.16
CA SER A 332 -8.43 12.03 -1.12
C SER A 332 -7.59 11.12 -0.22
N HIS A 333 -8.24 10.20 0.48
CA HIS A 333 -7.62 9.15 1.29
C HIS A 333 -6.64 8.24 0.52
N LEU A 334 -6.69 8.15 -0.81
CA LEU A 334 -5.78 7.28 -1.59
C LEU A 334 -4.33 7.74 -1.60
N THR A 335 -4.09 9.04 -1.70
CA THR A 335 -2.75 9.64 -1.63
C THR A 335 -2.15 9.44 -0.24
N LEU A 336 -2.97 9.59 0.79
CA LEU A 336 -2.61 9.29 2.18
C LEU A 336 -2.31 7.80 2.37
N MET A 337 -3.02 6.91 1.69
CA MET A 337 -2.82 5.47 1.77
C MET A 337 -1.48 5.05 1.14
N VAL A 338 -1.08 5.69 0.03
CA VAL A 338 0.29 5.55 -0.53
C VAL A 338 1.34 6.14 0.40
N ALA A 339 1.12 7.33 0.96
CA ALA A 339 2.05 7.95 1.91
C ALA A 339 2.30 7.03 3.11
N ALA A 340 1.22 6.51 3.69
CA ALA A 340 1.27 5.53 4.77
C ALA A 340 1.99 4.24 4.35
N GLY A 341 1.71 3.72 3.15
CA GLY A 341 2.38 2.55 2.63
C GLY A 341 3.89 2.72 2.48
N LEU A 342 4.34 3.88 1.98
CA LEU A 342 5.75 4.25 1.90
C LEU A 342 6.38 4.40 3.29
N MET A 343 5.69 5.00 4.25
CA MET A 343 6.17 5.07 5.63
C MET A 343 6.33 3.67 6.27
N LEU A 344 5.39 2.75 6.04
CA LEU A 344 5.51 1.38 6.55
C LEU A 344 6.71 0.66 5.92
N LEU A 345 6.99 0.94 4.64
CA LEU A 345 8.16 0.42 3.96
C LEU A 345 9.46 1.00 4.52
N THR A 346 9.53 2.27 4.89
CA THR A 346 10.74 2.84 5.53
C THR A 346 10.99 2.24 6.92
N LEU A 347 9.92 1.85 7.62
CA LEU A 347 10.00 1.22 8.96
C LEU A 347 10.35 -0.28 8.93
N ASP A 348 10.20 -0.94 7.78
CA ASP A 348 10.35 -2.41 7.64
C ASP A 348 11.70 -2.97 8.10
N LYS A 349 12.78 -2.18 8.03
CA LYS A 349 14.11 -2.60 8.48
C LYS A 349 14.20 -2.82 10.00
N ARG A 350 13.20 -2.38 10.79
CA ARG A 350 13.19 -2.46 12.26
C ARG A 350 12.58 -3.74 12.83
N GLY A 351 12.05 -4.64 11.99
CA GLY A 351 11.62 -5.99 12.38
C GLY A 351 10.16 -6.33 12.08
N THR A 352 9.82 -7.61 12.25
CA THR A 352 8.47 -8.18 12.17
C THR A 352 7.60 -7.71 13.34
N LEU A 353 6.28 -7.59 13.16
CA LEU A 353 5.32 -7.29 14.24
C LEU A 353 5.48 -8.27 15.43
N GLY A 354 5.86 -9.52 15.16
CA GLY A 354 6.17 -10.52 16.19
C GLY A 354 7.42 -10.21 17.03
N LYS A 355 8.46 -9.56 16.47
CA LYS A 355 9.64 -9.11 17.24
C LYS A 355 9.38 -7.86 18.06
N LEU A 356 8.39 -7.06 17.66
CA LEU A 356 7.88 -5.96 18.47
C LEU A 356 7.09 -6.54 19.66
N ARG A 357 6.27 -7.58 19.45
CA ARG A 357 5.58 -8.33 20.51
C ARG A 357 6.50 -9.11 21.46
N GLU A 358 7.55 -9.76 20.96
CA GLU A 358 8.50 -10.52 21.78
C GLU A 358 9.41 -9.63 22.62
N ARG A 359 9.74 -8.42 22.17
CA ARG A 359 10.46 -7.45 23.02
C ARG A 359 9.63 -7.01 24.22
N GLY A 360 8.30 -7.02 24.13
CA GLY A 360 7.39 -6.80 25.25
C GLY A 360 7.32 -7.99 26.23
N HIS A 361 7.29 -9.23 25.75
CA HIS A 361 7.13 -10.41 26.62
C HIS A 361 8.43 -11.03 27.17
N VAL A 362 9.59 -10.84 26.51
CA VAL A 362 10.87 -11.41 27.00
C VAL A 362 11.30 -10.78 28.34
N GLN A 363 10.72 -9.64 28.74
CA GLN A 363 11.05 -9.01 30.01
C GLN A 363 10.18 -9.50 31.20
N GLU A 364 9.01 -10.11 30.95
CA GLU A 364 8.22 -10.76 32.02
C GLU A 364 8.83 -12.10 32.46
N GLY A 365 9.56 -12.79 31.57
CA GLY A 365 10.24 -14.06 31.89
C GLY A 365 11.51 -13.93 32.72
N ALA A 366 12.06 -12.72 32.87
CA ALA A 366 13.29 -12.47 33.63
C ALA A 366 13.05 -12.14 35.13
N VAL A 367 11.78 -12.02 35.56
CA VAL A 367 11.42 -11.68 36.95
C VAL A 367 11.20 -12.93 37.82
N LEU A 368 11.27 -14.14 37.26
CA LEU A 368 10.99 -15.40 37.98
C LEU A 368 12.23 -16.29 38.24
N ALA A 369 13.45 -15.77 38.05
CA ALA A 369 14.67 -16.55 38.28
C ALA A 369 15.70 -15.82 39.16
N SER A 370 15.37 -15.61 40.44
CA SER A 370 16.31 -15.74 41.56
C SER A 370 15.63 -15.39 42.88
N ALA A 371 14.84 -16.31 43.43
CA ALA A 371 14.53 -16.34 44.85
C ALA A 371 15.17 -17.59 45.45
N THR A 372 16.49 -17.55 45.67
CA THR A 372 17.13 -18.44 46.65
C THR A 372 16.73 -17.94 48.04
N PRO A 373 16.05 -18.74 48.87
CA PRO A 373 15.73 -18.31 50.22
C PRO A 373 17.01 -18.22 51.04
N ALA A 374 17.31 -17.03 51.54
CA ALA A 374 18.26 -16.83 52.63
C ALA A 374 17.64 -17.44 53.90
N MET A 375 18.02 -18.67 54.23
CA MET A 375 17.84 -19.17 55.59
C MET A 375 18.87 -18.48 56.49
N GLY A 376 18.36 -17.64 57.38
CA GLY A 376 19.14 -16.89 58.36
C GLY A 376 19.69 -17.78 59.47
N SER A 377 20.87 -17.40 59.94
CA SER A 377 21.40 -17.73 61.25
C SER A 377 20.64 -16.98 62.35
N ALA A 378 20.15 -17.70 63.35
CA ALA A 378 19.97 -17.19 64.72
C ALA A 378 20.06 -18.38 65.69
N GLY A 379 20.82 -18.20 66.76
CA GLY A 379 21.41 -19.27 67.59
C GLY A 379 20.49 -19.98 68.58
N GLN A 380 20.94 -21.15 68.98
CA GLN A 380 21.34 -21.49 70.34
C GLN A 380 22.58 -22.38 70.30
#